data_AF-A0A427FC31-F1
#
_entry.id   AF-A0A427FC31-F1
#
_cell.length_a   1.000
_cell.length_b   1.000
_cell.length_c   1.000
_cell.angle_alpha   90.00
_cell.angle_beta   90.00
_cell.angle_gamma   90.00
#
_symmetry.space_group_name_H-M   'P 1'
#
loop_
_entity.id
_entity.type
_entity.pdbx_description
1 polymer ?
#
loop_
_entity_poly.entity_id
_entity_poly.type
_entity_poly.pdbx_seq_one_letter_code
_entity_poly.pdbx_strand_id
1 'polypeptide(L)'
;MNTYQEGSFQKISDMLEITSQRHGANGFSIGEEVLPLALALDECGPVTWALVMHAEAIAKQSGLGSHDQTNLLPFTCTVNEQTPFGNQAIMQPGHLPLSLAFTFLDAALEHSIALGMQHYGYSASEWQKLDENQKVIPIEPYLANLQQTWLSDVHETGTPAERFVAWPRLLDTKQVNGQPEADQQSKVLNFPSMR
;
A
#
# COMPACT_ATOMS: atom_id res chain seq x y z
N MET A 1 -6.57 6.00 28.99
CA MET A 1 -5.85 5.38 27.85
C MET A 1 -6.91 4.94 26.86
N ASN A 2 -6.87 5.41 25.62
CA ASN A 2 -7.82 4.98 24.59
C ASN A 2 -7.48 3.54 24.20
N THR A 3 -8.29 2.59 24.61
CA THR A 3 -8.17 1.18 24.19
C THR A 3 -9.11 0.96 23.01
N TYR A 4 -8.56 0.56 21.87
CA TYR A 4 -9.35 0.17 20.70
C TYR A 4 -9.92 -1.24 20.91
N GLN A 5 -11.14 -1.47 20.45
CA GLN A 5 -11.78 -2.79 20.53
C GLN A 5 -11.16 -3.74 19.50
N GLU A 6 -11.20 -5.04 19.77
CA GLU A 6 -10.87 -6.07 18.79
C GLU A 6 -11.74 -5.90 17.53
N GLY A 7 -11.13 -6.00 16.35
CA GLY A 7 -11.81 -5.71 15.07
C GLY A 7 -11.98 -4.22 14.73
N SER A 8 -11.37 -3.29 15.47
CA SER A 8 -11.41 -1.86 15.12
C SER A 8 -10.76 -1.55 13.77
N PHE A 9 -9.78 -2.35 13.34
CA PHE A 9 -9.12 -2.16 12.05
C PHE A 9 -10.05 -2.54 10.88
N GLN A 10 -10.96 -3.50 11.03
CA GLN A 10 -11.96 -3.81 10.00
C GLN A 10 -12.73 -2.55 9.56
N LYS A 11 -13.09 -1.68 10.50
CA LYS A 11 -13.78 -0.42 10.18
C LYS A 11 -12.88 0.52 9.36
N ILE A 12 -11.57 0.49 9.59
CA ILE A 12 -10.59 1.22 8.77
C ILE A 12 -10.58 0.66 7.35
N SER A 13 -10.46 -0.66 7.23
CA SER A 13 -10.50 -1.36 5.94
C SER A 13 -11.77 -1.01 5.16
N ASP A 14 -12.95 -1.12 5.78
CA ASP A 14 -14.24 -0.77 5.16
C ASP A 14 -14.27 0.69 4.67
N MET A 15 -13.71 1.62 5.46
CA MET A 15 -13.64 3.03 5.07
C MET A 15 -12.63 3.27 3.94
N LEU A 16 -11.50 2.56 3.94
CA LEU A 16 -10.53 2.62 2.85
C LEU A 16 -11.12 2.08 1.56
N GLU A 17 -11.93 1.02 1.59
CA GLU A 17 -12.63 0.51 0.40
C GLU A 17 -13.56 1.55 -0.21
N ILE A 18 -14.43 2.16 0.62
CA ILE A 18 -15.35 3.22 0.18
C ILE A 18 -14.56 4.41 -0.41
N THR A 19 -13.46 4.77 0.25
CA THR A 19 -12.62 5.89 -0.14
C THR A 19 -11.86 5.60 -1.44
N SER A 20 -11.40 4.36 -1.63
CA SER A 20 -10.77 3.89 -2.86
C SER A 20 -11.72 4.02 -4.04
N GLN A 21 -12.97 3.58 -3.88
CA GLN A 21 -14.00 3.71 -4.91
C GLN A 21 -14.30 5.18 -5.21
N ARG A 22 -14.36 6.04 -4.19
CA ARG A 22 -14.53 7.50 -4.34
C ARG A 22 -13.40 8.13 -5.16
N HIS A 23 -12.16 7.66 -4.96
CA HIS A 23 -11.00 8.06 -5.75
C HIS A 23 -10.92 7.38 -7.12
N GLY A 24 -11.85 6.48 -7.43
CA GLY A 24 -12.01 5.85 -8.73
C GLY A 24 -11.28 4.52 -8.90
N ALA A 25 -10.88 3.85 -7.82
CA ALA A 25 -10.23 2.53 -7.87
C ALA A 25 -11.13 1.42 -7.29
N ASN A 26 -11.28 0.33 -8.05
CA ASN A 26 -12.10 -0.84 -7.72
C ASN A 26 -11.31 -2.11 -7.43
N GLY A 27 -9.99 -2.02 -7.50
CA GLY A 27 -9.08 -3.11 -7.21
C GLY A 27 -7.64 -2.60 -7.27
N PHE A 28 -6.74 -3.44 -6.79
CA PHE A 28 -5.30 -3.23 -6.95
C PHE A 28 -4.70 -4.43 -7.66
N SER A 29 -3.56 -4.28 -8.31
CA SER A 29 -2.82 -5.40 -8.87
C SER A 29 -1.40 -5.49 -8.35
N ILE A 30 -0.90 -6.73 -8.27
CA ILE A 30 0.50 -7.06 -8.03
C ILE A 30 0.96 -7.96 -9.17
N GLY A 31 1.85 -7.46 -10.02
CA GLY A 31 2.15 -8.06 -11.31
C GLY A 31 0.87 -8.21 -12.14
N GLU A 32 0.58 -9.45 -12.55
CA GLU A 32 -0.61 -9.79 -13.34
C GLU A 32 -1.84 -10.17 -12.47
N GLU A 33 -1.67 -10.23 -11.14
CA GLU A 33 -2.74 -10.65 -10.23
C GLU A 33 -3.59 -9.46 -9.78
N VAL A 34 -4.90 -9.53 -10.01
CA VAL A 34 -5.88 -8.52 -9.56
C VAL A 34 -6.43 -8.92 -8.20
N LEU A 35 -6.23 -8.03 -7.22
CA LEU A 35 -6.74 -8.13 -5.87
C LEU A 35 -8.01 -7.28 -5.71
N PRO A 36 -9.12 -7.85 -5.21
CA PRO A 36 -10.28 -7.06 -4.83
C PRO A 36 -9.93 -6.12 -3.66
N LEU A 37 -10.63 -4.98 -3.58
CA LEU A 37 -10.38 -3.95 -2.55
C LEU A 37 -10.34 -4.53 -1.13
N ALA A 38 -11.30 -5.39 -0.79
CA ALA A 38 -11.38 -6.03 0.52
C ALA A 38 -10.14 -6.85 0.91
N LEU A 39 -9.39 -7.39 -0.06
CA LEU A 39 -8.13 -8.10 0.21
C LEU A 39 -6.93 -7.15 0.18
N ALA A 40 -6.94 -6.19 -0.75
CA ALA A 40 -5.87 -5.22 -0.89
C ALA A 40 -5.75 -4.28 0.34
N LEU A 41 -6.90 -3.89 0.89
CA LEU A 41 -7.07 -2.88 1.94
C LEU A 41 -7.41 -3.47 3.32
N ASP A 42 -7.32 -4.79 3.47
CA ASP A 42 -7.42 -5.46 4.77
C ASP A 42 -6.21 -5.12 5.68
N GLU A 43 -6.30 -5.40 6.98
CA GLU A 43 -5.17 -5.27 7.92
C GLU A 43 -3.94 -6.08 7.51
N CYS A 44 -4.11 -7.20 6.82
CA CYS A 44 -3.01 -8.01 6.26
C CYS A 44 -2.72 -7.70 4.79
N GLY A 45 -3.44 -6.74 4.21
CA GLY A 45 -3.44 -6.42 2.79
C GLY A 45 -2.18 -5.67 2.33
N PRO A 46 -1.72 -5.91 1.10
CA PRO A 46 -0.47 -5.35 0.60
C PRO A 46 -0.50 -3.82 0.40
N VAL A 47 -1.69 -3.24 0.22
CA VAL A 47 -1.84 -1.79 0.07
C VAL A 47 -1.86 -1.13 1.44
N THR A 48 -2.54 -1.72 2.42
CA THR A 48 -2.74 -1.14 3.75
C THR A 48 -1.44 -0.78 4.46
N TRP A 49 -0.46 -1.69 4.50
CA TRP A 49 0.81 -1.38 5.18
C TRP A 49 1.55 -0.24 4.49
N ALA A 50 1.52 -0.18 3.15
CA ALA A 50 2.11 0.92 2.39
C ALA A 50 1.41 2.26 2.64
N LEU A 51 0.08 2.25 2.79
CA LEU A 51 -0.69 3.44 3.17
C LEU A 51 -0.36 3.92 4.58
N VAL A 52 -0.27 3.00 5.55
CA VAL A 52 0.08 3.33 6.95
C VAL A 52 1.44 4.01 7.03
N MET A 53 2.45 3.47 6.34
CA MET A 53 3.78 4.07 6.33
C MET A 53 3.80 5.45 5.67
N HIS A 54 3.10 5.60 4.55
CA HIS A 54 3.03 6.88 3.84
C HIS A 54 2.27 7.93 4.66
N ALA A 55 1.18 7.55 5.33
CA ALA A 55 0.45 8.42 6.25
C ALA A 55 1.36 8.93 7.38
N GLU A 56 2.21 8.06 7.95
CA GLU A 56 3.19 8.46 8.96
C GLU A 56 4.23 9.44 8.39
N ALA A 57 4.72 9.20 7.17
CA ALA A 57 5.64 10.11 6.48
C ALA A 57 5.01 11.49 6.25
N ILE A 58 3.76 11.56 5.79
CA ILE A 58 3.01 12.81 5.61
C ILE A 58 2.86 13.54 6.96
N ALA A 59 2.51 12.83 8.03
CA ALA A 59 2.35 13.42 9.36
C ALA A 59 3.66 14.01 9.90
N LYS A 60 4.79 13.34 9.67
CA LYS A 60 6.12 13.83 10.06
C LYS A 60 6.55 15.05 9.21
N GLN A 61 6.37 14.98 7.90
CA GLN A 61 6.71 16.09 6.99
C GLN A 61 5.85 17.34 7.21
N SER A 62 4.61 17.18 7.69
CA SER A 62 3.74 18.30 8.07
C SER A 62 4.09 18.92 9.43
N GLY A 63 5.13 18.43 10.12
CA GLY A 63 5.62 18.99 11.38
C GLY A 63 4.80 18.60 12.61
N LEU A 64 3.90 17.62 12.49
CA LEU A 64 3.03 17.17 13.58
C LEU A 64 3.70 16.15 14.52
N GLY A 65 4.89 15.66 14.15
CA GLY A 65 5.73 14.83 15.01
C GLY A 65 7.19 14.98 14.64
N SER A 66 8.07 14.75 15.62
CA SER A 66 9.51 14.69 15.37
C SER A 66 9.89 13.35 14.73
N HIS A 67 11.03 13.31 14.02
CA HIS A 67 11.52 12.08 13.40
C HIS A 67 11.67 10.91 14.39
N ASP A 68 12.02 11.21 15.66
CA ASP A 68 12.20 10.21 16.72
C ASP A 68 10.92 9.83 17.46
N GLN A 69 9.79 10.48 17.16
CA GLN A 69 8.54 10.20 17.84
C GLN A 69 7.95 8.89 17.33
N THR A 70 7.77 7.94 18.25
CA THR A 70 7.05 6.70 17.98
C THR A 70 5.56 6.89 18.22
N ASN A 71 4.74 6.07 17.55
CA ASN A 71 3.28 6.02 17.74
C ASN A 71 2.61 7.39 17.53
N LEU A 72 3.02 8.11 16.48
CA LEU A 72 2.40 9.38 16.12
C LEU A 72 0.93 9.18 15.73
N LEU A 73 0.66 8.17 14.91
CA LEU A 73 -0.66 7.80 14.45
C LEU A 73 -1.25 6.66 15.29
N PRO A 74 -2.59 6.56 15.39
CA PRO A 74 -3.29 5.49 16.10
C PRO A 74 -3.34 4.16 15.33
N PHE A 75 -2.47 3.99 14.35
CA PHE A 75 -2.24 2.76 13.62
C PHE A 75 -0.74 2.62 13.31
N THR A 76 -0.25 1.39 13.19
CA THR A 76 1.13 1.06 12.83
C THR A 76 1.17 -0.29 12.13
N CYS A 77 2.30 -0.62 11.51
CA CYS A 77 2.57 -1.97 11.03
C CYS A 77 3.40 -2.75 12.05
N THR A 78 3.08 -4.03 12.19
CA THR A 78 3.88 -5.01 12.95
C THR A 78 4.17 -6.22 12.10
N VAL A 79 5.32 -6.86 12.35
CA VAL A 79 5.69 -8.11 11.70
C VAL A 79 4.79 -9.23 12.21
N ASN A 80 4.16 -9.95 11.28
CA ASN A 80 3.38 -11.14 11.57
C ASN A 80 3.62 -12.19 10.47
N GLU A 81 4.51 -13.13 10.73
CA GLU A 81 4.92 -14.20 9.81
C GLU A 81 3.77 -15.13 9.39
N GLN A 82 2.64 -15.09 10.08
CA GLN A 82 1.45 -15.89 9.75
C GLN A 82 0.58 -15.25 8.66
N THR A 83 0.87 -13.99 8.28
CA THR A 83 0.11 -13.25 7.26
C THR A 83 0.76 -13.39 5.88
N PRO A 84 0.00 -13.25 4.78
CA PRO A 84 0.51 -13.50 3.42
C PRO A 84 1.74 -12.65 3.03
N PHE A 85 1.87 -11.45 3.60
CA PHE A 85 2.96 -10.51 3.31
C PHE A 85 3.88 -10.29 4.52
N GLY A 86 3.77 -11.11 5.56
CA GLY A 86 4.60 -11.03 6.77
C GLY A 86 4.37 -9.78 7.63
N ASN A 87 3.35 -8.98 7.33
CA ASN A 87 3.06 -7.70 7.95
C ASN A 87 1.56 -7.56 8.20
N GLN A 88 1.22 -6.93 9.33
CA GLN A 88 -0.15 -6.63 9.72
C GLN A 88 -0.23 -5.19 10.22
N ALA A 89 -1.20 -4.44 9.72
CA ALA A 89 -1.55 -3.14 10.27
C ALA A 89 -2.41 -3.34 11.52
N ILE A 90 -2.07 -2.66 12.61
CA ILE A 90 -2.76 -2.78 13.88
C ILE A 90 -3.17 -1.40 14.40
N MET A 91 -4.24 -1.38 15.19
CA MET A 91 -4.64 -0.21 15.97
C MET A 91 -3.80 -0.11 17.24
N GLN A 92 -3.36 1.10 17.57
CA GLN A 92 -2.63 1.36 18.82
C GLN A 92 -2.92 2.77 19.34
N PRO A 93 -2.68 3.07 20.63
CA PRO A 93 -2.72 4.44 21.11
C PRO A 93 -1.74 5.33 20.35
N GLY A 94 -2.27 6.37 19.68
CA GLY A 94 -1.49 7.38 18.95
C GLY A 94 -1.52 8.75 19.64
N HIS A 95 -0.57 9.61 19.30
CA HIS A 95 -0.54 11.00 19.75
C HIS A 95 -1.56 11.87 19.00
N LEU A 96 -1.80 11.57 17.72
CA LEU A 96 -2.75 12.29 16.90
C LEU A 96 -4.16 11.67 17.00
N PRO A 97 -5.22 12.51 16.93
CA PRO A 97 -6.59 12.01 16.84
C PRO A 97 -6.80 11.11 15.63
N LEU A 98 -7.63 10.08 15.78
CA LEU A 98 -7.96 9.13 14.72
C LEU A 98 -8.55 9.81 13.47
N SER A 99 -9.36 10.86 13.64
CA SER A 99 -9.90 11.62 12.52
C SER A 99 -8.82 12.25 11.64
N LEU A 100 -7.78 12.82 12.25
CA LEU A 100 -6.66 13.41 11.53
C LEU A 100 -5.79 12.32 10.88
N ALA A 101 -5.58 11.21 11.58
CA ALA A 101 -4.85 10.08 11.04
C ALA A 101 -5.53 9.49 9.79
N PHE A 102 -6.86 9.44 9.75
CA PHE A 102 -7.60 9.05 8.55
C PHE A 102 -7.39 10.01 7.39
N THR A 103 -7.27 11.32 7.63
CA THR A 103 -6.96 12.27 6.57
C THR A 103 -5.61 11.95 5.90
N PHE A 104 -4.62 11.49 6.67
CA PHE A 104 -3.34 11.06 6.10
C PHE A 104 -3.43 9.73 5.34
N LEU A 105 -4.24 8.77 5.81
CA LEU A 105 -4.51 7.55 5.05
C LEU A 105 -5.26 7.83 3.74
N ASP A 106 -6.26 8.71 3.77
CA ASP A 106 -7.02 9.15 2.60
C ASP A 106 -6.10 9.80 1.56
N ALA A 107 -5.23 10.72 2.00
CA ALA A 107 -4.24 11.36 1.14
C ALA A 107 -3.21 10.35 0.58
N ALA A 108 -2.76 9.39 1.39
CA ALA A 108 -1.86 8.34 0.93
C ALA A 108 -2.52 7.44 -0.13
N LEU A 109 -3.81 7.14 0.05
CA LEU A 109 -4.60 6.32 -0.88
C LEU A 109 -4.86 7.07 -2.19
N GLU A 110 -5.25 8.33 -2.11
CA GLU A 110 -5.38 9.21 -3.28
C GLU A 110 -4.08 9.26 -4.08
N HIS A 111 -2.93 9.43 -3.40
CA HIS A 111 -1.64 9.46 -4.06
C HIS A 111 -1.30 8.12 -4.75
N SER A 112 -1.53 7.00 -4.07
CA SER A 112 -1.33 5.66 -4.66
C SER A 112 -2.14 5.48 -5.94
N ILE A 113 -3.42 5.84 -5.90
CA ILE A 113 -4.32 5.76 -7.04
C ILE A 113 -3.87 6.68 -8.17
N ALA A 114 -3.52 7.94 -7.86
CA ALA A 114 -3.06 8.91 -8.85
C ALA A 114 -1.79 8.43 -9.59
N LEU A 115 -0.84 7.83 -8.87
CA LEU A 115 0.37 7.26 -9.47
C LEU A 115 0.05 6.06 -10.38
N GLY A 116 -0.88 5.20 -9.98
CA GLY A 116 -1.31 4.09 -10.82
C GLY A 116 -2.04 4.54 -12.09
N MET A 117 -2.93 5.53 -11.99
CA MET A 117 -3.57 6.13 -13.16
C MET A 117 -2.52 6.71 -14.12
N GLN A 118 -1.56 7.45 -13.57
CA GLN A 118 -0.46 8.05 -14.33
C GLN A 118 0.43 6.98 -14.98
N HIS A 119 0.70 5.88 -14.28
CA HIS A 119 1.51 4.78 -14.81
C HIS A 119 0.89 4.17 -16.07
N TYR A 120 -0.44 4.05 -16.11
CA TYR A 120 -1.16 3.64 -17.32
C TYR A 120 -1.37 4.74 -18.35
N GLY A 121 -0.93 5.97 -18.07
CA GLY A 121 -1.02 7.10 -18.98
C GLY A 121 -2.41 7.75 -19.04
N TYR A 122 -3.28 7.51 -18.05
CA TYR A 122 -4.61 8.13 -17.99
C TYR A 122 -4.61 9.42 -17.18
N SER A 123 -5.35 10.41 -17.66
CA SER A 123 -5.84 11.50 -16.80
C SER A 123 -7.01 11.03 -15.94
N ALA A 124 -7.28 11.73 -14.83
CA ALA A 124 -8.43 11.44 -13.97
C ALA A 124 -9.77 11.43 -14.74
N SER A 125 -9.93 12.33 -15.73
CA SER A 125 -11.16 12.43 -16.52
C SER A 125 -11.35 11.28 -17.53
N GLU A 126 -10.25 10.69 -18.00
CA GLU A 126 -10.27 9.51 -18.87
C GLU A 126 -10.52 8.26 -18.03
N TRP A 127 -9.85 8.17 -16.87
CA TRP A 127 -10.02 7.08 -15.93
C TRP A 127 -11.47 6.88 -15.48
N GLN A 128 -12.18 7.98 -15.19
CA GLN A 128 -13.59 7.92 -14.79
C GLN A 128 -14.51 7.30 -15.83
N LYS A 129 -14.14 7.34 -17.12
CA LYS A 129 -14.92 6.79 -18.24
C LYS A 129 -14.65 5.31 -18.49
N LEU A 130 -13.64 4.73 -17.84
CA LEU A 130 -13.34 3.31 -17.94
C LEU A 130 -14.46 2.49 -17.28
N ASP A 131 -14.63 1.25 -17.74
CA ASP A 131 -15.52 0.30 -17.11
C ASP A 131 -15.02 -0.05 -15.70
N GLU A 132 -15.92 -0.39 -14.78
CA GLU A 132 -15.58 -0.62 -13.38
C GLU A 132 -14.51 -1.72 -13.18
N ASN A 133 -14.50 -2.73 -14.04
CA ASN A 133 -13.50 -3.82 -14.03
C ASN A 133 -12.12 -3.41 -14.56
N GLN A 134 -12.01 -2.26 -15.23
CA GLN A 134 -10.75 -1.71 -15.73
C GLN A 134 -10.10 -0.73 -14.75
N LYS A 135 -10.84 -0.29 -13.72
CA LYS A 135 -10.37 0.64 -12.68
C LYS A 135 -9.52 -0.07 -11.61
N VAL A 136 -8.53 -0.83 -12.06
CA VAL A 136 -7.58 -1.55 -11.20
C VAL A 136 -6.26 -0.79 -11.15
N ILE A 137 -5.71 -0.59 -9.96
CA ILE A 137 -4.51 0.22 -9.73
C ILE A 137 -3.27 -0.66 -9.54
N PRO A 138 -2.22 -0.54 -10.35
CA PRO A 138 -0.97 -1.26 -10.14
C PRO A 138 -0.27 -0.65 -8.94
N ILE A 139 0.16 -1.49 -7.99
CA ILE A 139 0.75 -1.00 -6.74
C ILE A 139 2.23 -0.64 -6.89
N GLU A 140 2.92 -1.21 -7.88
CA GLU A 140 4.36 -1.07 -8.06
C GLU A 140 4.83 0.38 -8.25
N PRO A 141 4.16 1.22 -9.06
CA PRO A 141 4.53 2.63 -9.20
C PRO A 141 4.46 3.38 -7.87
N TYR A 142 3.42 3.09 -7.08
CA TYR A 142 3.25 3.67 -5.76
C TYR A 142 4.39 3.25 -4.82
N LEU A 143 4.73 1.96 -4.79
CA LEU A 143 5.77 1.46 -3.90
C LEU A 143 7.18 1.92 -4.30
N ALA A 144 7.44 2.08 -5.60
CA ALA A 144 8.65 2.70 -6.10
C ALA A 144 8.73 4.18 -5.69
N ASN A 145 7.63 4.94 -5.82
CA ASN A 145 7.58 6.34 -5.39
C ASN A 145 7.79 6.48 -3.88
N LEU A 146 7.10 5.64 -3.11
CA LEU A 146 7.21 5.56 -1.65
C LEU A 146 8.70 5.41 -1.27
N GLN A 147 9.38 4.41 -1.84
CA GLN A 147 10.81 4.18 -1.62
C GLN A 147 11.69 5.37 -2.00
N GLN A 148 11.48 5.98 -3.17
CA GLN A 148 12.39 6.98 -3.75
C GLN A 148 12.15 8.42 -3.30
N THR A 149 10.97 8.73 -2.75
CA THR A 149 10.55 10.12 -2.53
C THR A 149 10.15 10.39 -1.09
N TRP A 150 9.53 9.41 -0.45
CA TRP A 150 8.99 9.59 0.89
C TRP A 150 9.89 8.98 1.96
N LEU A 151 10.79 8.08 1.54
CA LEU A 151 11.49 7.16 2.43
C LEU A 151 12.99 7.02 2.12
N SER A 152 13.53 7.74 1.11
CA SER A 152 14.97 7.70 0.77
C SER A 152 15.75 8.94 1.13
N ASP A 153 17.04 8.67 1.33
CA ASP A 153 18.08 9.35 2.11
C ASP A 153 17.52 9.70 3.49
N VAL A 154 18.21 9.34 4.55
CA VAL A 154 17.77 9.77 5.88
C VAL A 154 16.64 8.94 6.53
N HIS A 155 16.90 7.65 6.66
CA HIS A 155 16.81 7.06 8.01
C HIS A 155 17.94 7.60 8.95
N GLU A 156 18.68 8.67 8.60
CA GLU A 156 20.16 8.62 8.42
C GLU A 156 21.01 8.74 9.65
N THR A 157 20.51 9.08 10.82
CA THR A 157 21.45 9.30 11.94
C THR A 157 21.03 8.69 13.26
N GLY A 158 20.32 7.56 13.27
CA GLY A 158 20.09 6.79 14.50
C GLY A 158 20.91 5.50 14.57
N THR A 159 20.60 4.66 15.55
CA THR A 159 20.83 3.20 15.53
C THR A 159 19.60 2.45 16.09
N PRO A 160 18.43 2.57 15.51
CA PRO A 160 17.58 1.43 15.29
C PRO A 160 18.40 0.30 14.60
N ALA A 161 17.92 -0.95 14.63
CA ALA A 161 18.15 -1.91 13.53
C ALA A 161 17.38 -1.47 12.26
N GLU A 162 17.01 -0.18 12.27
CA GLU A 162 17.28 0.82 11.26
C GLU A 162 17.39 0.20 9.96
N ARG A 163 16.45 0.58 9.14
CA ARG A 163 16.74 0.51 7.73
C ARG A 163 16.83 -0.94 7.25
N PHE A 164 16.89 -1.95 8.12
CA PHE A 164 17.47 -3.27 7.85
C PHE A 164 16.41 -4.34 7.58
N VAL A 165 15.13 -4.00 7.78
CA VAL A 165 14.00 -4.66 7.11
C VAL A 165 13.28 -3.72 6.15
N ALA A 166 13.42 -2.41 6.32
CA ALA A 166 13.25 -1.46 5.22
C ALA A 166 14.05 -2.00 4.02
N TRP A 167 13.51 -2.37 2.89
CA TRP A 167 12.30 -1.93 2.24
C TRP A 167 12.11 -2.91 1.05
N PRO A 168 10.93 -2.94 0.43
CA PRO A 168 9.99 -4.07 0.45
C PRO A 168 10.41 -5.30 -0.41
N ARG A 169 10.10 -6.54 0.01
CA ARG A 169 10.20 -7.70 -0.91
C ARG A 169 8.89 -7.91 -1.65
N LEU A 170 8.73 -7.16 -2.73
CA LEU A 170 7.49 -7.10 -3.50
C LEU A 170 7.19 -8.31 -4.39
N LEU A 171 8.06 -9.32 -4.43
CA LEU A 171 7.84 -10.63 -5.01
C LEU A 171 9.04 -11.50 -4.56
N ASP A 172 8.83 -12.56 -3.77
CA ASP A 172 9.73 -13.69 -3.92
C ASP A 172 9.18 -14.54 -5.07
N THR A 173 9.63 -14.23 -6.29
CA THR A 173 9.33 -15.04 -7.49
C THR A 173 9.74 -16.51 -7.31
N LYS A 174 10.56 -16.86 -6.31
CA LYS A 174 10.86 -18.26 -5.96
C LYS A 174 9.80 -18.95 -5.10
N GLN A 175 8.88 -18.21 -4.48
CA GLN A 175 7.74 -18.79 -3.73
C GLN A 175 6.46 -18.88 -4.57
N VAL A 176 6.30 -18.03 -5.59
CA VAL A 176 5.20 -18.13 -6.56
C VAL A 176 5.49 -19.19 -7.62
N ASN A 177 6.76 -19.38 -7.99
CA ASN A 177 7.21 -20.51 -8.80
C ASN A 177 8.01 -21.47 -7.93
N GLY A 178 7.32 -22.39 -7.27
CA GLY A 178 7.94 -23.67 -6.96
C GLY A 178 8.45 -24.27 -8.28
N GLN A 179 9.75 -24.13 -8.56
CA GLN A 179 10.37 -24.87 -9.63
C GLN A 179 10.28 -26.36 -9.29
N PRO A 180 9.86 -27.21 -10.23
CA PRO A 180 10.71 -28.27 -10.69
C PRO A 180 11.59 -27.74 -11.82
N GLU A 181 12.86 -28.14 -11.79
CA GLU A 181 13.82 -27.92 -12.86
C GLU A 181 13.37 -28.58 -14.18
N ALA A 182 13.84 -28.00 -15.29
CA ALA A 182 13.89 -28.49 -16.67
C ALA A 182 12.51 -28.63 -17.37
N ASP A 183 12.27 -28.17 -18.60
CA ASP A 183 13.13 -28.14 -19.78
C ASP A 183 12.45 -27.24 -20.86
N GLN A 184 13.26 -26.48 -21.61
CA GLN A 184 13.11 -26.12 -23.04
C GLN A 184 11.84 -25.47 -23.66
N GLN A 185 12.15 -24.44 -24.48
CA GLN A 185 11.45 -23.92 -25.67
C GLN A 185 10.40 -22.79 -25.54
N SER A 186 10.88 -21.56 -25.79
CA SER A 186 10.33 -20.57 -26.75
C SER A 186 8.81 -20.56 -26.95
N LYS A 187 8.12 -19.58 -26.37
CA LYS A 187 6.93 -18.96 -26.98
C LYS A 187 6.90 -17.45 -26.79
N VAL A 188 6.96 -16.77 -27.92
CA VAL A 188 6.75 -15.33 -28.14
C VAL A 188 5.35 -14.94 -27.68
N LEU A 189 5.23 -13.87 -26.89
CA LEU A 189 3.96 -13.23 -26.53
C LEU A 189 3.42 -12.47 -27.75
N ASN A 190 2.35 -12.99 -28.36
CA ASN A 190 1.54 -12.27 -29.34
C ASN A 190 0.31 -11.70 -28.65
N PHE A 191 0.19 -10.37 -28.65
CA PHE A 191 -1.05 -9.68 -28.29
C PHE A 191 -1.99 -9.68 -29.52
N PRO A 192 -3.28 -10.06 -29.38
CA PRO A 192 -4.25 -9.86 -30.45
C PRO A 192 -4.68 -8.40 -30.51
N SER A 193 -4.22 -7.69 -31.54
CA SER A 193 -4.78 -6.40 -31.96
C SER A 193 -6.16 -6.61 -32.58
N MET A 194 -7.22 -6.00 -32.01
CA MET A 194 -8.53 -5.94 -32.67
C MET A 194 -8.60 -4.78 -33.68
N ARG A 195 -8.65 -5.14 -34.97
CA ARG A 195 -9.49 -4.53 -36.00
C ARG A 195 -9.93 -5.61 -36.97
#